data_AF-A0A820KLI3-F1
#
_entry.id   AF-A0A820KLI3-F1
#
_cell.length_a   1.000
_cell.length_b   1.000
_cell.length_c   1.000
_cell.angle_alpha   90.00
_cell.angle_beta   90.00
_cell.angle_gamma   90.00
#
_symmetry.space_group_name_H-M   'P 1'
#
loop_
_entity.id
_entity.type
_entity.pdbx_description
1 polymer ?
#
loop_
_entity_poly.entity_id
_entity_poly.type
_entity_poly.pdbx_seq_one_letter_code
_entity_poly.pdbx_strand_id
1 'polypeptide(L)'
;MEKSEKSLKDLLDAANSWHPNIKLEYKIGKSLPFLDVLLINNNGILSTSVYHKPAAEPYVVPFISDHPQHVFVNVIQTSLARA
;
A
#
# COMPACT_ATOMS: atom_id res chain seq x y z
N MET A 1 -32.05 -4.23 4.04
CA MET A 1 -30.57 -4.13 4.02
C MET A 1 -29.90 -5.15 4.94
N GLU A 2 -30.40 -5.37 6.17
CA GLU A 2 -29.86 -6.35 7.14
C GLU A 2 -29.56 -7.77 6.62
N LYS A 3 -30.45 -8.35 5.79
CA LYS A 3 -30.23 -9.71 5.26
C LYS A 3 -29.00 -9.83 4.37
N SER A 4 -28.66 -8.76 3.62
CA SER A 4 -27.51 -8.77 2.71
C SER A 4 -26.20 -8.74 3.48
N GLU A 5 -26.11 -7.87 4.49
CA GLU A 5 -24.92 -7.76 5.34
C GLU A 5 -24.67 -9.05 6.13
N LYS A 6 -25.73 -9.69 6.62
CA LYS A 6 -25.62 -10.96 7.31
C LYS A 6 -25.07 -12.07 6.41
N SER A 7 -25.63 -12.20 5.20
CA SER A 7 -25.15 -13.17 4.21
C SER A 7 -23.69 -12.94 3.82
N LEU A 8 -23.24 -11.69 3.77
CA LEU A 8 -21.87 -11.34 3.43
C LEU A 8 -20.89 -11.70 4.56
N LYS A 9 -21.31 -11.55 5.82
CA LYS A 9 -20.54 -12.00 6.99
C LYS A 9 -20.42 -13.53 7.02
N ASP A 10 -21.51 -14.24 6.78
CA ASP A 10 -21.50 -15.71 6.75
C ASP A 10 -20.55 -16.25 5.67
N LEU A 11 -20.52 -15.61 4.50
CA LEU A 11 -19.56 -15.93 3.43
C LEU A 11 -18.11 -15.63 3.83
N LEU A 12 -17.88 -14.50 4.49
CA LEU A 12 -16.55 -14.10 4.94
C LEU A 12 -16.00 -15.07 6.01
N ASP A 13 -16.86 -15.50 6.94
CA ASP A 13 -16.51 -16.45 7.99
C ASP A 13 -16.20 -17.83 7.39
N ALA A 14 -17.01 -18.29 6.43
CA ALA A 14 -16.73 -19.52 5.68
C ALA A 14 -15.39 -19.45 4.95
N ALA A 15 -15.09 -18.36 4.24
CA ALA A 15 -13.82 -18.18 3.54
C ALA A 15 -12.63 -18.12 4.53
N ASN A 16 -12.80 -17.47 5.68
CA ASN A 16 -11.79 -17.37 6.73
C ASN A 16 -11.50 -18.69 7.44
N SER A 17 -12.37 -19.70 7.29
CA SER A 17 -12.16 -21.04 7.83
C SER A 17 -11.25 -21.91 6.96
N TRP A 18 -11.03 -21.55 5.68
CA TRP A 18 -10.31 -22.40 4.72
C TRP A 18 -8.81 -22.48 4.95
N HIS A 19 -8.20 -21.44 5.51
CA HIS A 19 -6.76 -21.42 5.77
C HIS A 19 -6.46 -20.76 7.12
N PRO A 20 -5.59 -21.36 7.96
CA PRO A 20 -5.31 -20.84 9.29
C PRO A 20 -4.62 -19.46 9.27
N ASN A 21 -3.78 -19.21 8.25
CA ASN A 21 -2.94 -18.00 8.20
C ASN A 21 -3.43 -16.91 7.24
N ILE A 22 -4.49 -17.15 6.46
CA ILE A 22 -5.03 -16.16 5.53
C ILE A 22 -6.39 -15.73 6.06
N LYS A 23 -6.52 -14.43 6.38
CA LYS A 23 -7.77 -13.83 6.85
C LYS A 23 -8.17 -12.68 5.92
N LEU A 24 -9.39 -12.76 5.43
CA LEU A 24 -10.06 -11.72 4.66
C LEU A 24 -10.74 -10.77 5.63
N GLU A 25 -10.40 -9.49 5.53
CA GLU A 25 -11.02 -8.42 6.30
C GLU A 25 -12.04 -7.67 5.45
N TYR A 26 -13.20 -7.37 6.04
CA TYR A 26 -14.20 -6.49 5.46
C TYR A 26 -14.29 -5.19 6.25
N LYS A 27 -14.12 -4.06 5.57
CA LYS A 27 -14.14 -2.72 6.18
C LYS A 27 -14.96 -1.78 5.30
N ILE A 28 -15.91 -1.08 5.93
CA ILE A 28 -16.65 0.02 5.31
C ILE A 28 -16.23 1.30 6.04
N GLY A 29 -15.87 2.33 5.29
CA GLY A 29 -15.50 3.62 5.87
C GLY A 29 -15.45 4.72 4.83
N LYS A 30 -15.31 5.95 5.31
CA LYS A 30 -15.07 7.12 4.45
C LYS A 30 -13.68 7.08 3.79
N SER A 31 -12.72 6.47 4.47
CA SER A 31 -11.37 6.23 3.95
C SER A 31 -11.01 4.76 4.18
N LEU A 32 -10.44 4.10 3.17
CA LEU A 32 -10.09 2.69 3.23
C LEU A 32 -8.79 2.42 2.46
N PRO A 33 -7.78 1.75 3.06
CA PRO A 33 -6.64 1.24 2.32
C PRO A 33 -7.08 0.06 1.43
N PHE A 34 -6.72 0.11 0.15
CA PHE A 34 -6.97 -0.94 -0.83
C PHE A 34 -5.73 -1.12 -1.71
N LEU A 35 -5.05 -2.27 -1.54
CA LEU A 35 -3.76 -2.54 -2.18
C LEU A 35 -2.76 -1.40 -1.86
N ASP A 36 -2.18 -0.77 -2.88
CA ASP A 36 -1.19 0.31 -2.75
C ASP A 36 -1.83 1.72 -2.65
N VAL A 37 -3.16 1.78 -2.58
CA VAL A 37 -3.92 3.02 -2.73
C VAL A 37 -4.87 3.22 -1.55
N LEU A 38 -4.94 4.43 -1.04
CA LEU A 38 -5.93 4.88 -0.08
C LEU A 38 -7.14 5.45 -0.82
N LEU A 39 -8.28 4.78 -0.69
CA LEU A 39 -9.56 5.24 -1.21
C LEU A 39 -10.18 6.22 -0.22
N ILE A 40 -10.70 7.36 -0.69
CA ILE A 40 -11.34 8.39 0.13
C ILE A 40 -12.64 8.80 -0.54
N ASN A 41 -13.77 8.67 0.15
CA ASN A 41 -15.07 9.13 -0.31
C ASN A 41 -15.35 10.55 0.21
N ASN A 42 -15.27 11.51 -0.68
CA ASN A 42 -15.59 12.92 -0.44
C ASN A 42 -17.05 13.18 -0.82
N ASN A 43 -17.98 12.74 0.03
CA ASN A 43 -19.42 12.98 -0.09
C ASN A 43 -20.01 12.58 -1.47
N GLY A 44 -19.59 11.43 -2.00
CA GLY A 44 -20.02 10.91 -3.31
C GLY A 44 -18.95 11.01 -4.39
N ILE A 45 -17.86 11.75 -4.14
CA ILE A 45 -16.71 11.82 -5.04
C ILE A 45 -15.63 10.88 -4.51
N LEU A 46 -15.31 9.83 -5.27
CA LEU A 46 -14.23 8.91 -4.92
C LEU A 46 -12.89 9.54 -5.33
N SER A 47 -12.03 9.78 -4.34
CA SER A 47 -10.65 10.21 -4.51
C SER A 47 -9.71 9.07 -4.13
N THR A 48 -8.55 9.01 -4.77
CA THR A 48 -7.54 7.98 -4.51
C THR A 48 -6.20 8.64 -4.23
N SER A 49 -5.42 8.07 -3.31
CA SER A 49 -4.08 8.54 -2.98
C SER A 49 -3.16 7.34 -2.90
N VAL A 50 -2.06 7.34 -3.65
CA VAL A 50 -1.07 6.25 -3.58
C VAL A 50 -0.16 6.52 -2.39
N TYR A 51 -0.09 5.58 -1.44
CA TYR A 51 0.85 5.71 -0.34
C TYR A 51 2.24 5.29 -0.83
N HIS A 52 3.14 6.25 -0.97
CA HIS A 52 4.54 5.97 -1.19
C HIS A 52 5.20 5.74 0.16
N LYS A 53 5.51 4.47 0.47
CA LYS A 53 6.38 4.15 1.61
C LYS A 53 7.64 5.00 1.49
N PRO A 54 8.07 5.71 2.54
CA PRO A 54 9.33 6.46 2.55
C PRO A 54 10.56 5.52 2.56
N ALA A 55 10.49 4.38 1.88
CA ALA A 55 11.60 3.46 1.67
C ALA A 55 12.63 3.99 0.67
N ALA A 56 12.30 5.09 0.00
CA ALA A 56 13.24 5.89 -0.74
C ALA A 56 13.24 7.31 -0.17
N GLU A 57 13.62 7.48 1.09
CA GLU A 57 14.47 8.63 1.35
C GLU A 57 15.61 8.55 0.32
N PRO A 58 15.89 9.62 -0.45
CA PRO A 58 17.02 9.63 -1.36
C PRO A 58 18.27 9.60 -0.48
N TYR A 59 18.67 8.40 -0.04
CA TYR A 59 19.94 8.18 0.60
C TYR A 59 20.99 8.39 -0.48
N VAL A 60 21.36 9.65 -0.68
CA VAL A 60 22.60 9.97 -1.35
C VAL A 60 23.67 9.36 -0.47
N VAL A 61 24.39 8.40 -1.05
CA VAL A 61 25.52 7.76 -0.39
C VAL A 61 26.49 8.87 0.03
N PRO A 62 26.81 9.03 1.32
CA PRO A 62 27.67 10.10 1.79
C PRO A 62 29.02 10.06 1.06
N PHE A 63 29.52 11.19 0.56
CA PHE A 63 30.76 11.22 -0.23
C PHE A 63 31.98 10.65 0.52
N ILE A 64 31.96 10.72 1.86
CA ILE A 64 33.01 10.20 2.74
C ILE A 64 32.96 8.69 2.98
N SER A 65 31.95 8.00 2.48
CA SER A 65 31.80 6.55 2.65
C SER A 65 32.77 5.78 1.74
N ASP A 66 33.22 4.61 2.22
CA ASP A 66 34.10 3.72 1.46
C ASP A 66 33.29 2.85 0.49
N HIS A 67 32.84 3.47 -0.59
CA HIS A 67 32.15 2.77 -1.68
C HIS A 67 32.86 2.98 -3.01
N PRO A 68 32.79 2.01 -3.94
CA PRO A 68 33.30 2.20 -5.29
C PRO A 68 32.57 3.32 -6.05
N GLN A 69 33.28 3.99 -6.96
CA GLN A 69 32.75 5.12 -7.75
C GLN A 69 31.43 4.79 -8.48
N HIS A 70 31.27 3.56 -8.96
CA HIS A 70 30.04 3.15 -9.67
C HIS A 70 28.79 3.21 -8.79
N VAL A 71 28.92 3.03 -7.47
CA VAL A 71 27.79 3.10 -6.53
C VAL A 71 27.24 4.52 -6.45
N PHE A 72 28.12 5.52 -6.32
CA PHE A 72 27.73 6.93 -6.30
C PHE A 72 27.03 7.36 -7.59
N VAL A 73 27.56 6.96 -8.75
CA VAL A 73 26.98 7.27 -10.07
C VAL A 73 25.61 6.61 -10.23
N ASN A 74 25.49 5.33 -9.87
CA ASN A 74 24.26 4.58 -10.02
C ASN A 74 23.13 5.11 -9.14
N VAL A 75 23.43 5.59 -7.94
CA VAL A 75 22.44 6.20 -7.04
C VAL A 75 21.82 7.46 -7.67
N ILE A 76 22.62 8.30 -8.32
CA ILE A 76 22.14 9.48 -9.04
C ILE A 76 21.30 9.07 -10.26
N GLN A 77 21.81 8.14 -11.08
CA GLN A 77 21.11 7.67 -12.28
C GLN A 77 19.77 7.02 -11.95
N THR A 78 19.73 6.18 -10.91
CA THR A 78 18.51 5.52 -10.44
C THR A 78 17.51 6.53 -9.90
N SER A 79 17.97 7.57 -9.21
CA SER A 79 17.09 8.64 -8.73
C SER A 79 16.46 9.43 -9.87
N LEU A 80 17.22 9.73 -10.93
CA LEU A 80 16.71 10.40 -12.14
C LEU A 80 15.72 9.52 -12.93
N ALA A 81 15.98 8.22 -13.04
CA ALA A 81 15.11 7.30 -13.78
C ALA A 81 13.79 6.97 -13.06
N ARG A 82 13.71 7.21 -11.75
CA ARG A 82 12.52 6.98 -10.92
C ARG A 82 11.60 8.21 -10.82
N ALA A 83 12.08 9.40 -11.20
CA ALA A 83 11.32 10.65 -11.20
C ALA A 83 10.51 10.81 -12.50
#